data_AF-A0A944W510-F1
#
_entry.id   AF-A0A944W510-F1
#
_cell.length_a   1.000
_cell.length_b   1.000
_cell.length_c   1.000
_cell.angle_alpha   90.00
_cell.angle_beta   90.00
_cell.angle_gamma   90.00
#
_symmetry.space_group_name_H-M   'P 1'
#
loop_
_entity.id
_entity.type
_entity.pdbx_description
1 polymer ?
#
loop_
_entity_poly.entity_id
_entity_poly.type
_entity_poly.pdbx_seq_one_letter_code
_entity_poly.pdbx_strand_id
1 'polypeptide(L)'
;MKRILLLTVMMSFLAQAQTKRDPRMVGMAGAYTTIADGVFCVGFNPGIIGLQQNNPYMIQAVQLDMGILGNFFSIQNIAEYSGDTLDTAEKDALFKQLEASDGLGFFVDTHMPIPIMNISKGNMAFTSNNIILQNYRLPMGLLELMFYGNGQKPNLDLEFSYEIVGLNEYGFSFGIPMKTMSWGVTLKYLQGLFYLGIDEDSSSANLITDDLGIYGSGKYIIRQG
;
A
#
# COMPACT_ATOMS: atom_id res chain seq x y z
N MET A 1 -21.37 -28.92 -16.37
CA MET A 1 -20.07 -29.19 -15.71
C MET A 1 -18.93 -28.33 -16.25
N LYS A 2 -18.58 -28.36 -17.56
CA LYS A 2 -17.44 -27.56 -18.10
C LYS A 2 -17.55 -26.04 -17.86
N ARG A 3 -18.74 -25.45 -18.01
CA ARG A 3 -18.97 -24.01 -17.73
C ARG A 3 -18.84 -23.63 -16.26
N ILE A 4 -19.24 -24.53 -15.35
CA ILE A 4 -19.14 -24.29 -13.90
C ILE A 4 -17.67 -24.32 -13.49
N LEU A 5 -16.90 -25.31 -13.96
CA LEU A 5 -15.46 -25.38 -13.71
C LEU A 5 -14.72 -24.12 -14.20
N LEU A 6 -15.10 -23.61 -15.38
CA LEU A 6 -14.50 -22.42 -15.97
C LEU A 6 -14.84 -21.15 -15.19
N LEU A 7 -16.08 -21.04 -14.69
CA LEU A 7 -16.50 -19.97 -13.78
C LEU A 7 -15.80 -20.05 -12.42
N THR A 8 -15.60 -21.25 -11.87
CA THR A 8 -14.85 -21.44 -10.60
C THR A 8 -13.39 -21.04 -10.77
N VAL A 9 -12.76 -21.41 -11.88
CA VAL A 9 -11.38 -21.01 -12.21
C VAL A 9 -11.30 -19.49 -12.42
N MET A 10 -12.22 -18.88 -13.15
CA MET A 10 -12.25 -17.42 -13.33
C MET A 10 -12.48 -16.66 -12.01
N MET A 11 -13.34 -17.14 -11.12
CA MET A 11 -13.54 -16.54 -9.80
C MET A 11 -12.29 -16.62 -8.91
N SER A 12 -11.48 -17.68 -9.04
CA SER A 12 -10.24 -17.81 -8.25
C SER A 12 -9.18 -16.76 -8.61
N PHE A 13 -9.23 -16.17 -9.81
CA PHE A 13 -8.35 -15.06 -10.20
C PHE A 13 -8.84 -13.68 -9.72
N LEU A 14 -10.12 -13.54 -9.35
CA LEU A 14 -10.71 -12.26 -8.96
C LEU A 14 -10.60 -11.96 -7.46
N ALA A 15 -10.17 -12.91 -6.63
CA ALA A 15 -10.03 -12.76 -5.19
C ALA A 15 -8.63 -12.31 -4.75
N GLN A 16 -8.01 -11.38 -5.47
CA GLN A 16 -6.70 -10.81 -5.12
C GLN A 16 -6.86 -9.71 -4.05
N ALA A 17 -7.18 -10.11 -2.82
CA ALA A 17 -7.07 -9.26 -1.63
C ALA A 17 -5.86 -9.71 -0.80
N GLN A 18 -4.66 -9.61 -1.41
CA GLN A 18 -3.40 -9.98 -0.77
C GLN A 18 -2.64 -8.71 -0.39
N THR A 19 -2.76 -8.32 0.88
CA THR A 19 -2.05 -7.18 1.45
C THR A 19 -0.75 -7.61 2.13
N LYS A 20 -0.67 -8.86 2.60
CA LYS A 20 0.52 -9.38 3.28
C LYS A 20 1.69 -9.44 2.31
N ARG A 21 2.87 -9.00 2.75
CA ARG A 21 4.12 -9.07 2.00
C ARG A 21 5.20 -9.62 2.94
N ASP A 22 6.09 -10.47 2.45
CA ASP A 22 7.31 -10.83 3.16
C ASP A 22 8.52 -10.56 2.26
N PRO A 23 9.74 -10.43 2.83
CA PRO A 23 10.93 -10.09 2.04
C PRO A 23 11.19 -11.05 0.87
N ARG A 24 10.83 -12.33 1.01
CA ARG A 24 10.96 -13.31 -0.07
C ARG A 24 10.02 -12.98 -1.22
N MET A 25 8.74 -12.73 -0.95
CA MET A 25 7.78 -12.33 -1.99
C MET A 25 8.25 -11.08 -2.74
N VAL A 26 8.75 -10.07 -2.02
CA VAL A 26 9.29 -8.84 -2.62
C VAL A 26 10.49 -9.14 -3.52
N GLY A 27 11.43 -9.97 -3.04
CA GLY A 27 12.61 -10.38 -3.80
C GLY A 27 12.30 -11.18 -5.08
N MET A 28 11.08 -11.68 -5.23
CA MET A 28 10.64 -12.44 -6.42
C MET A 28 9.54 -11.73 -7.20
N ALA A 29 9.35 -10.43 -6.96
CA ALA A 29 8.37 -9.61 -7.66
C ALA A 29 6.95 -10.24 -7.68
N GLY A 30 6.54 -10.86 -6.57
CA GLY A 30 5.21 -11.48 -6.44
C GLY A 30 5.10 -12.93 -6.93
N ALA A 31 6.16 -13.54 -7.48
CA ALA A 31 6.20 -14.96 -7.84
C ALA A 31 6.33 -15.88 -6.60
N TYR A 32 5.34 -15.81 -5.70
CA TYR A 32 5.42 -16.40 -4.34
C TYR A 32 4.46 -17.57 -4.09
N THR A 33 3.40 -17.72 -4.88
CA THR A 33 2.27 -18.63 -4.64
C THR A 33 2.66 -20.09 -4.40
N THR A 34 3.73 -20.57 -5.04
CA THR A 34 4.17 -21.99 -4.98
C THR A 34 5.25 -22.27 -3.94
N ILE A 35 5.74 -21.23 -3.24
CA ILE A 35 6.87 -21.34 -2.31
C ILE A 35 6.62 -20.67 -0.96
N ALA A 36 5.43 -20.09 -0.78
CA ALA A 36 4.98 -19.59 0.51
C ALA A 36 5.04 -20.71 1.56
N ASP A 37 5.50 -20.40 2.76
CA ASP A 37 5.73 -21.40 3.80
C ASP A 37 5.31 -20.90 5.19
N GLY A 38 4.94 -21.81 6.07
CA GLY A 38 4.47 -21.59 7.42
C GLY A 38 3.43 -20.48 7.53
N VAL A 39 3.71 -19.51 8.40
CA VAL A 39 2.85 -18.34 8.64
C VAL A 39 2.69 -17.42 7.43
N PHE A 40 3.51 -17.59 6.39
CA PHE A 40 3.50 -16.77 5.19
C PHE A 40 2.57 -17.30 4.09
N CYS A 41 2.09 -18.54 4.22
CA CYS A 41 1.07 -19.05 3.31
C CYS A 41 -0.33 -18.42 3.56
N VAL A 42 -0.54 -17.87 4.76
CA VAL A 42 -1.82 -17.30 5.20
C VAL A 42 -2.18 -16.10 4.33
N GLY A 43 -3.30 -16.21 3.62
CA GLY A 43 -3.76 -15.19 2.67
C GLY A 43 -3.06 -15.20 1.31
N PHE A 44 -2.00 -16.00 1.11
CA PHE A 44 -1.34 -16.20 -0.18
C PHE A 44 -1.82 -17.48 -0.88
N ASN A 45 -1.48 -18.63 -0.28
CA ASN A 45 -1.84 -19.95 -0.78
C ASN A 45 -1.97 -20.91 0.41
N PRO A 46 -3.15 -20.98 1.06
CA PRO A 46 -3.35 -21.88 2.19
C PRO A 46 -3.22 -23.37 1.82
N GLY A 47 -3.29 -23.75 0.54
CA GLY A 47 -3.12 -25.14 0.14
C GLY A 47 -1.71 -25.68 0.41
N ILE A 48 -0.69 -24.82 0.30
CA ILE A 48 0.71 -25.25 0.43
C ILE A 48 1.08 -25.71 1.84
N ILE A 49 0.34 -25.26 2.87
CA ILE A 49 0.60 -25.65 4.26
C ILE A 49 0.43 -27.14 4.49
N GLY A 50 -0.46 -27.79 3.72
CA GLY A 50 -0.64 -29.25 3.77
C GLY A 50 0.51 -30.03 3.12
N LEU A 51 1.37 -29.36 2.34
CA LEU A 51 2.48 -29.96 1.60
C LEU A 51 3.85 -29.64 2.19
N GLN A 52 3.89 -29.11 3.42
CA GLN A 52 5.14 -28.74 4.07
C GLN A 52 6.04 -29.95 4.32
N GLN A 53 7.30 -29.83 3.94
CA GLN A 53 8.30 -30.85 4.22
C GLN A 53 8.64 -30.83 5.71
N ASN A 54 8.54 -31.98 6.38
CA ASN A 54 8.85 -32.17 7.81
C ASN A 54 7.94 -31.44 8.81
N ASN A 55 6.81 -30.85 8.37
CA ASN A 55 5.82 -30.16 9.22
C ASN A 55 6.47 -29.25 10.30
N PRO A 56 7.34 -28.30 9.90
CA PRO A 56 8.09 -27.51 10.86
C PRO A 56 7.14 -26.66 11.69
N TYR A 57 7.39 -26.64 13.00
CA TYR A 57 6.76 -25.66 13.86
C TYR A 57 7.45 -24.31 13.63
N MET A 58 6.69 -23.30 13.22
CA MET A 58 7.19 -21.97 12.91
C MET A 58 6.52 -20.95 13.81
N ILE A 59 7.33 -20.07 14.41
CA ILE A 59 6.87 -18.87 15.10
C ILE A 59 7.55 -17.68 14.46
N GLN A 60 6.79 -16.64 14.13
CA GLN A 60 7.34 -15.34 13.74
C GLN A 60 7.37 -14.44 14.98
N ALA A 61 8.58 -14.13 15.45
CA ALA A 61 8.79 -13.31 16.63
C ALA A 61 8.58 -11.82 16.33
N VAL A 62 9.24 -11.30 15.30
CA VAL A 62 9.20 -9.89 14.88
C VAL A 62 9.33 -9.83 13.36
N GLN A 63 8.59 -8.91 12.75
CA GLN A 63 8.78 -8.51 11.35
C GLN A 63 8.32 -7.05 11.21
N LEU A 64 8.84 -6.36 10.20
CA LEU A 64 8.35 -5.06 9.77
C LEU A 64 8.42 -5.05 8.26
N ASP A 65 7.27 -4.97 7.61
CA ASP A 65 7.19 -4.78 6.17
C ASP A 65 6.66 -3.38 5.90
N MET A 66 7.34 -2.66 5.01
CA MET A 66 6.96 -1.30 4.62
C MET A 66 7.03 -1.20 3.10
N GLY A 67 5.93 -0.76 2.49
CA GLY A 67 5.83 -0.45 1.07
C GLY A 67 5.61 1.05 0.88
N ILE A 68 6.27 1.62 -0.12
CA ILE A 68 6.04 2.99 -0.57
C ILE A 68 5.77 2.95 -2.07
N LEU A 69 4.63 3.49 -2.46
CA LEU A 69 4.21 3.65 -3.85
C LEU A 69 3.89 5.12 -4.08
N GLY A 70 3.98 5.58 -5.32
CA GLY A 70 3.52 6.92 -5.68
C GLY A 70 3.34 7.04 -7.18
N ASN A 71 2.64 8.07 -7.61
CA ASN A 71 2.39 8.32 -9.04
C ASN A 71 3.66 8.72 -9.81
N PHE A 72 4.70 9.20 -9.13
CA PHE A 72 5.99 9.55 -9.74
C PHE A 72 7.06 8.45 -9.63
N PHE A 73 7.03 7.58 -8.61
CA PHE A 73 8.10 6.61 -8.37
C PHE A 73 8.01 5.42 -9.32
N SER A 74 8.75 5.50 -10.43
CA SER A 74 8.99 4.38 -11.33
C SER A 74 10.48 4.35 -11.72
N ILE A 75 10.98 3.16 -12.09
CA ILE A 75 12.37 3.02 -12.58
C ILE A 75 12.58 3.91 -13.82
N GLN A 76 11.56 4.03 -14.67
CA GLN A 76 11.58 4.87 -15.86
C GLN A 76 11.71 6.35 -15.49
N ASN A 77 10.82 6.87 -14.63
CA ASN A 77 10.82 8.27 -14.24
C ASN A 77 12.11 8.63 -13.49
N ILE A 78 12.59 7.74 -12.62
CA ILE A 78 13.86 7.95 -11.92
C ILE A 78 15.01 7.97 -12.92
N ALA A 79 15.08 7.06 -13.89
CA ALA A 79 16.15 7.05 -14.88
C ALA A 79 16.11 8.26 -15.82
N GLU A 80 14.93 8.76 -16.16
CA GLU A 80 14.71 9.92 -17.02
C GLU A 80 15.15 11.23 -16.36
N TYR A 81 14.83 11.39 -15.06
CA TYR A 81 15.09 12.64 -14.33
C TYR A 81 16.30 12.56 -13.38
N SER A 82 17.06 11.46 -13.37
CA SER A 82 18.23 11.30 -12.52
C SER A 82 19.51 11.76 -13.22
N GLY A 83 20.19 12.73 -12.62
CA GLY A 83 21.59 13.05 -12.92
C GLY A 83 21.84 14.32 -13.72
N ASP A 84 20.81 15.08 -14.08
CA ASP A 84 20.93 16.38 -14.74
C ASP A 84 19.93 17.41 -14.19
N THR A 85 20.16 18.69 -14.45
CA THR A 85 19.18 19.74 -14.16
C THR A 85 18.05 19.71 -15.18
N LEU A 86 16.81 19.70 -14.69
CA LEU A 86 15.64 19.78 -15.57
C LEU A 86 15.63 21.10 -16.34
N ASP A 87 15.48 21.01 -17.65
CA ASP A 87 15.18 22.20 -18.46
C ASP A 87 13.72 22.66 -18.25
N THR A 88 13.36 23.83 -18.78
CA THR A 88 12.00 24.37 -18.61
C THR A 88 10.94 23.48 -19.27
N ALA A 89 11.24 22.83 -20.39
CA ALA A 89 10.27 22.01 -21.12
C ALA A 89 10.00 20.69 -20.41
N GLU A 90 11.04 20.03 -19.88
CA GLU A 90 10.97 18.82 -19.05
C GLU A 90 10.20 19.09 -17.77
N LYS A 91 10.50 20.21 -17.12
CA LYS A 91 9.81 20.68 -15.94
C LYS A 91 8.31 20.91 -16.18
N ASP A 92 7.96 21.60 -17.27
CA ASP A 92 6.56 21.82 -17.66
C ASP A 92 5.84 20.52 -18.01
N ALA A 93 6.53 19.56 -18.64
CA ALA A 93 5.97 18.25 -18.92
C ALA A 93 5.70 17.45 -17.64
N LEU A 94 6.65 17.43 -16.70
CA LEU A 94 6.51 16.79 -15.40
C LEU A 94 5.37 17.44 -14.59
N PHE A 95 5.33 18.76 -14.53
CA PHE A 95 4.29 19.48 -13.80
C PHE A 95 2.89 19.17 -14.35
N LYS A 96 2.72 19.10 -15.67
CA LYS A 96 1.46 18.69 -16.31
C LYS A 96 1.05 17.25 -15.96
N GLN A 97 2.01 16.33 -15.82
CA GLN A 97 1.70 14.96 -15.39
C GLN A 97 1.19 14.92 -13.95
N LEU A 98 1.79 15.73 -13.07
CA LEU A 98 1.36 15.86 -11.67
C LEU A 98 -0.01 16.57 -11.58
N GLU A 99 -0.25 17.61 -12.37
CA GLU A 99 -1.54 18.30 -12.47
C GLU A 99 -2.65 17.34 -12.94
N ALA A 100 -2.38 16.53 -13.97
CA ALA A 100 -3.31 15.50 -14.45
C ALA A 100 -3.60 14.40 -13.41
N SER A 101 -2.72 14.25 -12.41
CA SER A 101 -2.87 13.29 -11.31
C SER A 101 -3.37 13.93 -10.02
N ASP A 102 -3.75 15.21 -10.05
CA ASP A 102 -4.18 15.98 -8.89
C ASP A 102 -3.10 16.05 -7.79
N GLY A 103 -1.85 16.32 -8.17
CA GLY A 103 -0.73 16.46 -7.25
C GLY A 103 0.22 15.26 -7.21
N LEU A 104 1.17 15.31 -6.27
CA LEU A 104 2.14 14.24 -6.05
C LEU A 104 1.63 13.32 -4.94
N GLY A 105 1.21 12.12 -5.32
CA GLY A 105 0.59 11.13 -4.45
C GLY A 105 1.58 10.10 -3.94
N PHE A 106 1.47 9.76 -2.65
CA PHE A 106 2.26 8.73 -1.97
C PHE A 106 1.33 7.81 -1.20
N PHE A 107 1.47 6.51 -1.42
CA PHE A 107 0.82 5.48 -0.63
C PHE A 107 1.88 4.72 0.16
N VAL A 108 1.70 4.66 1.48
CA VAL A 108 2.59 3.93 2.38
C VAL A 108 1.78 2.84 3.09
N ASP A 109 2.17 1.59 2.91
CA ASP A 109 1.64 0.46 3.67
C ASP A 109 2.68 -0.04 4.67
N THR A 110 2.26 -0.27 5.91
CA THR A 110 3.09 -0.85 6.95
C THR A 110 2.39 -2.05 7.56
N HIS A 111 3.09 -3.19 7.59
CA HIS A 111 2.60 -4.43 8.15
C HIS A 111 3.53 -4.85 9.29
N MET A 112 2.96 -5.02 10.48
CA MET A 112 3.69 -5.44 11.67
C MET A 112 2.93 -6.56 12.37
N PRO A 113 3.42 -7.81 12.37
CA PRO A 113 2.81 -8.88 13.14
C PRO A 113 2.81 -8.53 14.62
N ILE A 114 1.75 -8.92 15.34
CA ILE A 114 1.78 -8.89 16.80
C ILE A 114 2.86 -9.89 17.24
N PRO A 115 3.85 -9.47 18.05
CA PRO A 115 4.98 -10.31 18.38
C PRO A 115 4.57 -11.68 18.93
N ILE A 116 5.19 -12.75 18.44
CA ILE A 116 5.05 -14.14 18.92
C ILE A 116 3.66 -14.75 18.67
N MET A 117 2.70 -14.01 18.12
CA MET A 117 1.34 -14.51 17.87
C MET A 117 1.23 -15.30 16.57
N ASN A 118 2.13 -15.08 15.62
CA ASN A 118 2.10 -15.73 14.31
C ASN A 118 2.76 -17.10 14.39
N ILE A 119 1.95 -18.15 14.23
CA ILE A 119 2.36 -19.54 14.47
C ILE A 119 1.85 -20.46 13.36
N SER A 120 2.67 -21.40 12.92
CA SER A 120 2.30 -22.47 11.99
C SER A 120 2.72 -23.83 12.55
N LYS A 121 1.85 -24.82 12.42
CA LYS A 121 2.11 -26.21 12.83
C LYS A 121 1.33 -27.19 11.97
N GLY A 122 2.03 -28.13 11.35
CA GLY A 122 1.41 -29.14 10.48
C GLY A 122 0.64 -28.47 9.36
N ASN A 123 -0.64 -28.79 9.22
CA ASN A 123 -1.49 -28.26 8.17
C ASN A 123 -2.29 -27.00 8.58
N MET A 124 -1.88 -26.28 9.63
CA MET A 124 -2.59 -25.10 10.15
C MET A 124 -1.63 -23.94 10.42
N ALA A 125 -2.06 -22.72 10.11
CA ALA A 125 -1.34 -21.50 10.45
C ALA A 125 -2.29 -20.41 10.94
N PHE A 126 -1.80 -19.62 11.89
CA PHE A 126 -2.48 -18.46 12.43
C PHE A 126 -1.56 -17.24 12.36
N THR A 127 -2.12 -16.10 11.98
CA THR A 127 -1.41 -14.83 11.89
C THR A 127 -2.27 -13.69 12.41
N SER A 128 -1.66 -12.75 13.10
CA SER A 128 -2.23 -11.47 13.52
C SER A 128 -1.28 -10.35 13.12
N ASN A 129 -1.73 -9.43 12.29
CA ASN A 129 -0.94 -8.30 11.80
C ASN A 129 -1.65 -6.99 12.13
N ASN A 130 -0.90 -6.01 12.62
CA ASN A 130 -1.30 -4.60 12.56
C ASN A 130 -0.93 -4.10 11.17
N ILE A 131 -1.89 -3.45 10.50
CA ILE A 131 -1.73 -2.87 9.18
C ILE A 131 -2.04 -1.38 9.31
N ILE A 132 -1.12 -0.54 8.85
CA ILE A 132 -1.31 0.90 8.77
C ILE A 132 -1.19 1.27 7.30
N LEU A 133 -2.29 1.76 6.72
CA LEU A 133 -2.35 2.26 5.35
C LEU A 133 -2.40 3.78 5.40
N GLN A 134 -1.55 4.43 4.62
CA GLN A 134 -1.43 5.88 4.59
C GLN A 134 -1.43 6.34 3.14
N ASN A 135 -2.21 7.35 2.84
CA ASN A 135 -2.26 8.02 1.55
C ASN A 135 -1.99 9.50 1.78
N TYR A 136 -1.02 10.06 1.08
CA TYR A 136 -0.62 11.46 1.16
C TYR A 136 -0.63 12.06 -0.23
N ARG A 137 -1.09 13.31 -0.35
CA ARG A 137 -1.08 14.06 -1.59
C ARG A 137 -0.54 15.46 -1.34
N LEU A 138 0.58 15.77 -1.98
CA LEU A 138 1.11 17.13 -1.99
C LEU A 138 0.31 17.96 -3.01
N PRO A 139 -0.19 19.14 -2.61
CA PRO A 139 -1.01 19.98 -3.47
C PRO A 139 -0.22 20.59 -4.62
N MET A 140 -0.91 20.84 -5.72
CA MET A 140 -0.32 21.46 -6.90
C MET A 140 0.28 22.85 -6.62
N GLY A 141 -0.31 23.67 -5.75
CA GLY A 141 0.27 24.98 -5.43
C GLY A 141 1.59 24.90 -4.67
N LEU A 142 1.79 23.87 -3.83
CA LEU A 142 3.09 23.65 -3.18
C LEU A 142 4.12 23.20 -4.21
N LEU A 143 3.75 22.29 -5.10
CA LEU A 143 4.61 21.85 -6.20
C LEU A 143 4.95 23.03 -7.11
N GLU A 144 3.99 23.90 -7.43
CA GLU A 144 4.20 25.07 -8.26
C GLU A 144 5.25 26.00 -7.66
N LEU A 145 5.19 26.24 -6.35
CA LEU A 145 6.19 27.02 -5.63
C LEU A 145 7.58 26.34 -5.64
N MET A 146 7.64 25.02 -5.46
CA MET A 146 8.90 24.26 -5.47
C MET A 146 9.56 24.27 -6.86
N PHE A 147 8.76 24.08 -7.90
CA PHE A 147 9.23 24.02 -9.27
C PHE A 147 9.54 25.43 -9.78
N TYR A 148 8.58 26.35 -9.79
CA TYR A 148 8.65 27.65 -10.46
C TYR A 148 8.99 28.82 -9.54
N GLY A 149 9.11 28.58 -8.23
CA GLY A 149 9.27 29.66 -7.27
C GLY A 149 8.05 30.55 -7.25
N ASN A 150 8.28 31.82 -6.93
CA ASN A 150 7.22 32.80 -6.71
C ASN A 150 6.73 33.52 -8.00
N GLY A 151 6.87 32.91 -9.17
CA GLY A 151 6.81 33.64 -10.45
C GLY A 151 5.55 33.46 -11.29
N GLN A 152 4.74 32.42 -11.06
CA GLN A 152 3.70 32.00 -12.01
C GLN A 152 2.27 32.28 -11.54
N LYS A 153 1.98 32.13 -10.24
CA LYS A 153 0.67 32.42 -9.64
C LYS A 153 0.78 33.17 -8.32
N PRO A 154 0.02 34.27 -8.15
CA PRO A 154 -0.01 35.04 -6.91
C PRO A 154 -0.91 34.41 -5.82
N ASN A 155 -1.72 33.40 -6.14
CA ASN A 155 -2.52 32.65 -5.17
C ASN A 155 -2.36 31.15 -5.44
N LEU A 156 -1.74 30.46 -4.50
CA LEU A 156 -1.41 29.04 -4.57
C LEU A 156 -2.28 28.27 -3.59
N ASP A 157 -2.94 27.23 -4.09
CA ASP A 157 -3.66 26.28 -3.24
C ASP A 157 -2.65 25.32 -2.59
N LEU A 158 -2.59 25.37 -1.26
CA LEU A 158 -1.71 24.57 -0.42
C LEU A 158 -2.48 23.53 0.40
N GLU A 159 -3.71 23.19 0.02
CA GLU A 159 -4.48 22.18 0.72
C GLU A 159 -3.83 20.80 0.63
N PHE A 160 -3.24 20.37 1.74
CA PHE A 160 -2.68 19.03 1.84
C PHE A 160 -3.79 18.01 2.08
N SER A 161 -3.71 16.85 1.43
CA SER A 161 -4.63 15.74 1.68
C SER A 161 -3.86 14.56 2.27
N TYR A 162 -4.40 14.01 3.35
CA TYR A 162 -3.92 12.75 3.91
C TYR A 162 -5.07 11.89 4.41
N GLU A 163 -4.88 10.58 4.33
CA GLU A 163 -5.75 9.58 4.91
C GLU A 163 -4.91 8.46 5.52
N ILE A 164 -5.23 8.07 6.75
CA ILE A 164 -4.55 7.04 7.51
C ILE A 164 -5.60 6.11 8.08
N VAL A 165 -5.43 4.82 7.82
CA VAL A 165 -6.29 3.75 8.32
C VAL A 165 -5.43 2.75 9.08
N GLY A 166 -5.75 2.52 10.34
CA GLY A 166 -5.21 1.44 11.15
C GLY A 166 -6.16 0.25 11.22
N LEU A 167 -5.67 -0.96 10.97
CA LEU A 167 -6.44 -2.21 10.99
C LEU A 167 -5.65 -3.31 11.72
N ASN A 168 -6.37 -4.22 12.36
CA ASN A 168 -5.85 -5.54 12.70
C ASN A 168 -6.37 -6.58 11.71
N GLU A 169 -5.48 -7.41 11.18
CA GLU A 169 -5.81 -8.58 10.37
C GLU A 169 -5.48 -9.86 11.17
N TYR A 170 -6.51 -10.65 11.45
CA TYR A 170 -6.36 -12.01 11.98
C TYR A 170 -6.67 -13.01 10.87
N GLY A 171 -5.72 -13.86 10.55
CA GLY A 171 -5.80 -14.87 9.51
C GLY A 171 -5.61 -16.26 10.11
N PHE A 172 -6.50 -17.19 9.78
CA PHE A 172 -6.36 -18.60 10.10
C PHE A 172 -6.46 -19.42 8.81
N SER A 173 -5.42 -20.19 8.51
CA SER A 173 -5.37 -21.06 7.33
C SER A 173 -5.30 -22.52 7.74
N PHE A 174 -5.98 -23.36 6.97
CA PHE A 174 -5.85 -24.81 7.06
C PHE A 174 -5.69 -25.43 5.67
N GLY A 175 -4.85 -26.45 5.59
CA GLY A 175 -4.61 -27.27 4.40
C GLY A 175 -5.15 -28.68 4.55
N ILE A 176 -5.74 -29.21 3.49
CA ILE A 176 -6.18 -30.59 3.35
C ILE A 176 -5.27 -31.25 2.30
N PRO A 177 -4.23 -31.98 2.73
CA PRO A 177 -3.37 -32.71 1.81
C PRO A 177 -4.10 -33.91 1.22
N MET A 178 -3.97 -34.07 -0.10
CA MET A 178 -4.37 -35.26 -0.85
C MET A 178 -3.13 -35.90 -1.49
N LYS A 179 -3.28 -37.06 -2.13
CA LYS A 179 -2.16 -37.83 -2.69
C LYS A 179 -1.32 -37.05 -3.72
N THR A 180 -1.92 -36.15 -4.48
CA THR A 180 -1.27 -35.44 -5.61
C THR A 180 -1.41 -33.92 -5.56
N MET A 181 -2.24 -33.39 -4.66
CA MET A 181 -2.45 -31.96 -4.49
C MET A 181 -2.86 -31.65 -3.06
N SER A 182 -2.90 -30.38 -2.69
CA SER A 182 -3.46 -29.95 -1.42
C SER A 182 -4.39 -28.77 -1.65
N TRP A 183 -5.51 -28.78 -0.94
CA TRP A 183 -6.47 -27.68 -0.93
C TRP A 183 -6.38 -26.94 0.38
N GLY A 184 -6.57 -25.63 0.37
CA GLY A 184 -6.58 -24.88 1.62
C GLY A 184 -7.53 -23.72 1.57
N VAL A 185 -7.94 -23.29 2.76
CA VAL A 185 -8.81 -22.14 2.96
C VAL A 185 -8.18 -21.25 4.01
N THR A 186 -8.35 -19.94 3.84
CA THR A 186 -8.01 -18.94 4.86
C THR A 186 -9.27 -18.23 5.29
N LEU A 187 -9.51 -18.19 6.61
CA LEU A 187 -10.48 -17.30 7.23
C LEU A 187 -9.75 -16.05 7.67
N LYS A 188 -10.25 -14.88 7.28
CA LYS A 188 -9.71 -13.57 7.68
C LYS A 188 -10.76 -12.78 8.45
N TYR A 189 -10.33 -12.15 9.53
CA TYR A 189 -11.09 -11.16 10.29
C TYR A 189 -10.31 -9.85 10.29
N LEU A 190 -10.91 -8.80 9.75
CA LEU A 190 -10.36 -7.44 9.73
C LEU A 190 -11.09 -6.60 10.77
N GLN A 191 -10.34 -6.05 11.72
CA GLN A 191 -10.84 -5.15 12.75
C GLN A 191 -10.31 -3.74 12.47
N GLY A 192 -11.21 -2.79 12.23
CA GLY A 192 -10.85 -1.37 12.19
C GLY A 192 -10.36 -0.90 13.55
N LEU A 193 -9.24 -0.18 13.58
CA LEU A 193 -8.67 0.40 14.79
C LEU A 193 -8.91 1.90 14.87
N PHE A 194 -8.53 2.61 13.81
CA PHE A 194 -8.73 4.04 13.71
C PHE A 194 -8.71 4.48 12.24
N TYR A 195 -9.35 5.60 11.97
CA TYR A 195 -9.26 6.38 10.76
C TYR A 195 -8.90 7.82 11.11
N LEU A 196 -7.98 8.41 10.34
CA LEU A 196 -7.63 9.81 10.39
C LEU A 196 -7.54 10.32 8.96
N GLY A 197 -8.22 11.40 8.62
CA GLY A 197 -8.06 12.01 7.31
C GLY A 197 -8.49 13.46 7.30
N ILE A 198 -8.03 14.21 6.30
CA ILE A 198 -8.51 15.58 6.09
C ILE A 198 -9.90 15.52 5.43
N ASP A 199 -10.78 16.42 5.83
CA ASP A 199 -12.04 16.69 5.14
C ASP A 199 -11.80 17.74 4.05
N GLU A 200 -11.65 17.30 2.80
CA GLU A 200 -11.34 18.18 1.66
C GLU A 200 -12.46 19.20 1.41
N ASP A 201 -13.72 18.86 1.68
CA ASP A 201 -14.85 19.77 1.46
C ASP A 201 -14.90 20.96 2.45
N SER A 202 -14.27 20.80 3.62
CA SER A 202 -14.34 21.77 4.73
C SER A 202 -12.99 22.36 5.12
N SER A 203 -11.92 21.86 4.51
CA SER A 203 -10.55 22.35 4.65
C SER A 203 -10.24 23.31 3.50
N SER A 204 -9.22 24.13 3.69
CA SER A 204 -8.71 25.04 2.68
C SER A 204 -7.37 25.57 3.16
N ALA A 205 -6.36 25.64 2.30
CA ALA A 205 -5.15 26.37 2.62
C ALA A 205 -4.66 27.11 1.38
N ASN A 206 -4.23 28.35 1.55
CA ASN A 206 -3.71 29.16 0.47
C ASN A 206 -2.44 29.91 0.86
N LEU A 207 -1.63 30.20 -0.14
CA LEU A 207 -0.47 31.07 -0.05
C LEU A 207 -0.59 32.14 -1.10
N ILE A 208 -0.69 33.38 -0.64
CA ILE A 208 -0.69 34.57 -1.48
C ILE A 208 0.71 35.13 -1.49
N THR A 209 1.19 35.41 -2.69
CA THR A 209 2.50 35.98 -2.90
C THR A 209 2.38 37.25 -3.73
N ASP A 210 2.83 38.35 -3.15
CA ASP A 210 2.70 39.69 -3.73
C ASP A 210 4.03 40.44 -3.55
N ASP A 211 4.16 41.58 -4.23
CA ASP A 211 5.35 42.45 -4.18
C ASP A 211 5.64 42.97 -2.76
N LEU A 212 4.60 43.02 -1.91
CA LEU A 212 4.68 43.47 -0.52
C LEU A 212 5.06 42.36 0.47
N GLY A 213 4.91 41.07 0.10
CA GLY A 213 5.21 39.95 0.99
C GLY A 213 4.48 38.65 0.65
N ILE A 214 4.69 37.66 1.51
CA ILE A 214 4.08 36.32 1.42
C ILE A 214 3.08 36.18 2.58
N TYR A 215 1.83 35.86 2.27
CA TYR A 215 0.73 35.71 3.22
C TYR A 215 0.13 34.31 3.09
N GLY A 216 0.13 33.54 4.17
CA GLY A 216 -0.52 32.23 4.21
C GLY A 216 -1.78 32.26 5.07
N SER A 217 -2.84 31.59 4.64
CA SER A 217 -4.00 31.30 5.49
C SER A 217 -4.47 29.86 5.28
N GLY A 218 -5.06 29.26 6.31
CA GLY A 218 -5.54 27.89 6.19
C GLY A 218 -6.41 27.46 7.35
N LYS A 219 -7.28 26.50 7.04
CA LYS A 219 -8.19 25.83 7.94
C LYS A 219 -8.20 24.36 7.56
N TYR A 220 -7.91 23.48 8.52
CA TYR A 220 -7.96 22.04 8.32
C TYR A 220 -8.98 21.43 9.28
N ILE A 221 -9.89 20.64 8.74
CA ILE A 221 -10.81 19.80 9.50
C ILE A 221 -10.34 18.36 9.39
N ILE A 222 -10.11 17.73 10.54
CA ILE A 222 -9.65 16.34 10.62
C ILE A 222 -10.86 15.46 10.96
N ARG A 223 -11.10 14.46 10.11
CA ARG A 223 -12.05 13.38 10.36
C ARG A 223 -11.35 12.29 11.14
N GLN A 224 -11.97 11.86 12.23
CA GLN A 224 -11.46 10.79 13.08
C GLN A 224 -12.58 9.76 13.34
N GLY A 225 -12.24 8.47 13.28
CA GLY A 225 -13.15 7.35 13.54
C GLY A 225 -12.44 6.11 14.04
#